data_AF-A0A7M2AAM4-F1
#
_entry.id   AF-A0A7M2AAM4-F1
#
_cell.length_a   1.000
_cell.length_b   1.000
_cell.length_c   1.000
_cell.angle_alpha   90.00
_cell.angle_beta   90.00
_cell.angle_gamma   90.00
#
_symmetry.space_group_name_H-M   'P 1'
#
loop_
_entity.id
_entity.type
_entity.pdbx_description
1 polymer ?
#
loop_
_entity_poly.entity_id
_entity_poly.type
_entity_poly.pdbx_seq_one_letter_code
_entity_poly.pdbx_strand_id
1 'polypeptide(L)'
;MSTSNDEFFGLKTDLYRQSIPGVIDNSAISPDWFTFIDHEWNALQKEFYEKSFNNLVVDLVSIFRKGNPNYINLGSLFGSKNMKEDNNKNITYSINQVERKDNDITKVTMFLDTESYRITELYLIINFSVSITELKYKLEENYSDLLVRISDEFVIMDKDFKIMIKKSV
;
A
#
# COMPACT_ATOMS: atom_id res chain seq x y z
N MET A 1 4.99 -1.33 -38.76
CA MET A 1 4.17 -0.12 -38.47
C MET A 1 2.80 -0.58 -38.01
N SER A 2 2.31 0.04 -36.92
CA SER A 2 1.05 -0.15 -36.18
C SER A 2 0.86 -1.49 -35.47
N THR A 3 0.90 -1.60 -34.12
CA THR A 3 -0.01 -1.07 -33.07
C THR A 3 -1.45 -1.54 -33.31
N SER A 4 -2.18 -2.17 -32.39
CA SER A 4 -2.31 -1.88 -30.96
C SER A 4 -3.29 -2.88 -30.30
N ASN A 5 -3.30 -2.88 -28.95
CA ASN A 5 -4.35 -3.33 -28.04
C ASN A 5 -4.24 -4.77 -27.51
N ASP A 6 -3.21 -5.01 -26.71
CA ASP A 6 -3.32 -6.02 -25.64
C ASP A 6 -4.10 -5.40 -24.48
N GLU A 7 -5.34 -5.86 -24.34
CA GLU A 7 -6.28 -5.55 -23.27
C GLU A 7 -5.72 -6.00 -21.91
N PHE A 8 -5.02 -5.09 -21.23
CA PHE A 8 -4.64 -5.22 -19.82
C PHE A 8 -5.83 -4.87 -18.91
N PHE A 9 -6.98 -5.55 -19.10
CA PHE A 9 -8.26 -5.21 -18.46
C PHE A 9 -8.66 -6.13 -17.29
N GLY A 10 -7.89 -7.18 -16.96
CA GLY A 10 -8.27 -8.13 -15.89
C GLY A 10 -7.88 -7.74 -14.46
N LEU A 11 -6.76 -7.04 -14.25
CA LEU A 11 -6.23 -6.79 -12.89
C LEU A 11 -6.76 -5.50 -12.24
N LYS A 12 -7.37 -4.61 -13.02
CA LYS A 12 -7.58 -3.20 -12.64
C LYS A 12 -9.04 -2.84 -12.37
N THR A 13 -10.01 -3.69 -12.69
CA THR A 13 -11.44 -3.38 -12.51
C THR A 13 -11.99 -3.88 -11.17
N ASP A 14 -11.46 -4.98 -10.64
CA ASP A 14 -12.06 -5.65 -9.47
C ASP A 14 -11.48 -5.20 -8.12
N LEU A 15 -10.46 -4.34 -8.14
CA LEU A 15 -9.83 -3.83 -6.92
C LEU A 15 -10.60 -2.67 -6.25
N TYR A 16 -11.64 -2.10 -6.87
CA TYR A 16 -11.96 -0.67 -6.71
C TYR A 16 -13.45 -0.29 -6.53
N ARG A 17 -14.27 -1.11 -5.84
CA ARG A 17 -15.68 -0.75 -5.58
C ARG A 17 -15.87 -0.06 -4.21
N GLN A 18 -16.50 1.11 -4.22
CA GLN A 18 -16.79 1.89 -3.00
C GLN A 18 -17.90 1.26 -2.15
N SER A 19 -17.75 1.29 -0.83
CA SER A 19 -18.75 0.81 0.14
C SER A 19 -19.90 1.82 0.33
N ILE A 20 -21.14 1.36 0.39
CA ILE A 20 -22.35 2.22 0.57
C ILE A 20 -22.77 2.24 2.05
N PRO A 21 -22.85 3.42 2.71
CA PRO A 21 -23.27 3.51 4.11
C PRO A 21 -24.74 3.09 4.32
N GLY A 22 -25.01 2.26 5.33
CA GLY A 22 -26.37 1.88 5.76
C GLY A 22 -26.86 0.52 5.29
N VAL A 23 -26.07 -0.20 4.48
CA VAL A 23 -26.33 -1.60 4.11
C VAL A 23 -25.34 -2.48 4.87
N ILE A 24 -25.85 -3.31 5.80
CA ILE A 24 -25.07 -4.43 6.32
C ILE A 24 -25.19 -5.53 5.27
N ASP A 25 -24.13 -5.70 4.49
CA ASP A 25 -24.02 -6.81 3.54
C ASP A 25 -23.83 -8.11 4.34
N ASN A 26 -24.91 -8.90 4.41
CA ASN A 26 -24.89 -10.23 5.04
C ASN A 26 -24.49 -11.34 4.07
N SER A 27 -24.03 -10.99 2.85
CA SER A 27 -23.33 -11.96 2.01
C SER A 27 -21.96 -12.21 2.65
N ALA A 28 -21.50 -13.46 2.65
CA ALA A 28 -20.22 -13.88 3.22
C ALA A 28 -19.00 -13.39 2.38
N ILE A 29 -19.09 -12.21 1.80
CA ILE A 29 -18.13 -11.66 0.86
C ILE A 29 -17.44 -10.48 1.56
N SER A 30 -16.32 -10.83 2.19
CA SER A 30 -15.25 -9.90 2.58
C SER A 30 -14.91 -8.99 1.39
N PRO A 31 -14.49 -7.72 1.59
CA PRO A 31 -14.14 -6.87 0.47
C PRO A 31 -13.11 -7.56 -0.43
N ASP A 32 -13.12 -7.28 -1.74
CA ASP A 32 -12.46 -8.00 -2.85
C ASP A 32 -10.92 -8.22 -2.71
N TRP A 33 -10.30 -7.85 -1.59
CA TRP A 33 -8.94 -8.24 -1.21
C TRP A 33 -8.81 -9.72 -0.79
N PHE A 34 -9.93 -10.44 -0.65
CA PHE A 34 -9.99 -11.86 -0.24
C PHE A 34 -10.23 -12.85 -1.40
N THR A 35 -10.49 -12.37 -2.61
CA THR A 35 -10.92 -13.22 -3.75
C THR A 35 -9.83 -13.51 -4.77
N PHE A 36 -8.55 -13.27 -4.43
CA PHE A 36 -7.46 -13.69 -5.31
C PHE A 36 -7.37 -15.21 -5.36
N ILE A 37 -7.36 -15.76 -6.57
CA ILE A 37 -6.90 -17.12 -6.83
C ILE A 37 -5.37 -17.14 -6.77
N ASP A 38 -4.78 -18.26 -6.33
CA ASP A 38 -3.35 -18.36 -5.95
C ASP A 38 -2.36 -17.75 -6.97
N HIS A 39 -2.64 -17.85 -8.27
CA HIS A 39 -1.76 -17.32 -9.30
C HIS A 39 -1.80 -15.79 -9.42
N GLU A 40 -2.94 -15.15 -9.19
CA GLU A 40 -3.06 -13.69 -9.17
C GLU A 40 -2.34 -13.12 -7.95
N TRP A 41 -2.46 -13.81 -6.81
CA TRP A 41 -1.71 -13.47 -5.61
C TRP A 41 -0.20 -13.55 -5.82
N ASN A 42 0.28 -14.64 -6.43
CA ASN A 42 1.70 -14.82 -6.74
C ASN A 42 2.20 -13.75 -7.73
N ALA A 43 1.39 -13.38 -8.72
CA ALA A 43 1.73 -12.32 -9.66
C ALA A 43 1.84 -10.97 -8.95
N LEU A 44 0.91 -10.65 -8.05
CA LEU A 44 0.92 -9.42 -7.26
C LEU A 44 2.12 -9.37 -6.30
N GLN A 45 2.44 -10.47 -5.63
CA GLN A 45 3.64 -10.58 -4.79
C GLN A 45 4.90 -10.36 -5.61
N LYS A 46 5.00 -10.98 -6.80
CA LYS A 46 6.14 -10.78 -7.71
C LYS A 46 6.24 -9.31 -8.15
N GLU A 47 5.11 -8.69 -8.46
CA GLU A 47 5.06 -7.27 -8.83
C GLU A 47 5.52 -6.38 -7.67
N PHE A 48 5.05 -6.63 -6.45
CA PHE A 48 5.51 -5.95 -5.23
C PHE A 48 6.98 -6.21 -4.92
N TYR A 49 7.54 -7.36 -5.32
CA TYR A 49 8.96 -7.70 -5.15
C TYR A 49 9.86 -6.99 -6.18
N GLU A 50 9.42 -6.86 -7.43
CA GLU A 50 10.26 -6.39 -8.56
C GLU A 50 10.08 -4.91 -8.91
N LYS A 51 8.92 -4.31 -8.62
CA LYS A 51 8.58 -2.94 -9.03
C LYS A 51 9.51 -1.91 -8.37
N SER A 52 9.92 -0.85 -9.06
CA SER A 52 10.73 0.20 -8.44
C SER A 52 10.03 0.85 -7.25
N PHE A 53 10.78 1.29 -6.23
CA PHE A 53 10.24 2.02 -5.07
C PHE A 53 9.22 3.11 -5.44
N ASN A 54 9.58 4.00 -6.38
CA ASN A 54 8.73 5.14 -6.71
C ASN A 54 7.36 4.71 -7.24
N ASN A 55 7.33 3.73 -8.15
CA ASN A 55 6.09 3.20 -8.70
C ASN A 55 5.29 2.43 -7.63
N LEU A 56 5.97 1.70 -6.75
CA LEU A 56 5.32 1.00 -5.63
C LEU A 56 4.58 1.98 -4.71
N VAL A 57 5.18 3.12 -4.37
CA VAL A 57 4.53 4.15 -3.55
C VAL A 57 3.32 4.76 -4.25
N VAL A 58 3.40 5.01 -5.56
CA VAL A 58 2.25 5.47 -6.36
C VAL A 58 1.09 4.47 -6.32
N ASP A 59 1.40 3.16 -6.40
CA ASP A 59 0.38 2.12 -6.31
C ASP A 59 -0.20 1.98 -4.91
N LEU A 60 0.61 2.13 -3.85
CA LEU A 60 0.10 2.19 -2.48
C LEU A 60 -0.91 3.32 -2.33
N VAL A 61 -0.60 4.52 -2.81
CA VAL A 61 -1.55 5.63 -2.83
C VAL A 61 -2.85 5.25 -3.57
N SER A 62 -2.76 4.63 -4.73
CA SER A 62 -3.93 4.13 -5.47
C SER A 62 -4.74 3.14 -4.62
N ILE A 63 -4.08 2.18 -3.97
CA ILE A 63 -4.72 1.16 -3.11
C ILE A 63 -5.52 1.83 -1.99
N PHE A 64 -4.91 2.76 -1.26
CA PHE A 64 -5.58 3.47 -0.17
C PHE A 64 -6.71 4.40 -0.65
N ARG A 65 -6.56 5.04 -1.81
CA ARG A 65 -7.63 5.90 -2.37
C ARG A 65 -8.87 5.12 -2.80
N LYS A 66 -8.69 3.87 -3.21
CA LYS A 66 -9.80 3.05 -3.68
C LYS A 66 -10.52 2.29 -2.57
N GLY A 67 -9.92 2.18 -1.39
CA GLY A 67 -10.59 1.57 -0.25
C GLY A 67 -9.65 1.34 0.94
N ASN A 68 -10.11 0.49 1.84
CA ASN A 68 -9.37 0.14 3.05
C ASN A 68 -8.66 -1.20 2.82
N PRO A 69 -7.36 -1.21 2.45
CA PRO A 69 -6.64 -2.46 2.29
C PRO A 69 -6.58 -3.21 3.61
N ASN A 70 -6.70 -4.54 3.54
CA ASN A 70 -6.47 -5.36 4.72
C ASN A 70 -4.99 -5.39 5.08
N TYR A 71 -4.68 -5.10 6.35
CA TYR A 71 -3.31 -5.00 6.84
C TYR A 71 -2.53 -6.32 6.80
N ILE A 72 -3.21 -7.47 6.96
CA ILE A 72 -2.57 -8.78 6.87
C ILE A 72 -2.14 -9.04 5.44
N ASN A 73 -3.07 -8.90 4.49
CA ASN A 73 -2.81 -9.15 3.08
C ASN A 73 -1.79 -8.16 2.53
N LEU A 74 -1.98 -6.86 2.78
CA LEU A 74 -1.00 -5.84 2.36
C LEU A 74 0.39 -6.14 2.93
N GLY A 75 0.47 -6.55 4.20
CA GLY A 75 1.75 -6.89 4.82
C GLY A 75 2.42 -8.10 4.20
N SER A 76 1.64 -9.13 3.85
CA SER A 76 2.15 -10.34 3.19
C SER A 76 2.65 -10.11 1.75
N LEU A 77 2.38 -8.95 1.15
CA LEU A 77 3.01 -8.52 -0.10
C LEU A 77 4.44 -8.01 0.12
N PHE A 78 4.76 -7.55 1.34
CA PHE A 78 6.11 -7.07 1.69
C PHE A 78 7.00 -8.15 2.29
N GLY A 79 6.44 -9.20 2.87
CA GLY A 79 7.22 -10.28 3.45
C GLY A 79 6.45 -11.13 4.43
N SER A 80 7.05 -12.26 4.78
CA SER A 80 6.43 -13.30 5.62
C SER A 80 6.57 -13.07 7.12
N LYS A 81 7.58 -12.33 7.57
CA LYS A 81 7.85 -12.12 9.00
C LYS A 81 7.23 -10.83 9.52
N ASN A 82 6.08 -11.01 10.16
CA ASN A 82 5.31 -9.95 10.77
C ASN A 82 5.41 -9.97 12.30
N MET A 83 5.09 -8.83 12.91
CA MET A 83 4.92 -8.67 14.35
C MET A 83 3.71 -7.78 14.57
N LYS A 84 2.74 -8.28 15.34
CA LYS A 84 1.58 -7.50 15.79
C LYS A 84 1.81 -7.09 17.24
N GLU A 85 1.73 -5.80 17.51
CA GLU A 85 1.71 -5.24 18.86
C GLU A 85 0.34 -4.60 19.10
N ASP A 86 -0.27 -4.93 20.23
CA ASP A 86 -1.58 -4.43 20.64
C ASP A 86 -1.49 -4.04 22.11
N ASN A 87 -1.67 -2.75 22.41
CA ASN A 87 -1.54 -2.23 23.77
C ASN A 87 -2.78 -1.46 24.25
N ASN A 88 -3.99 -1.93 23.88
CA ASN A 88 -5.31 -1.33 24.16
C ASN A 88 -5.51 0.12 23.67
N LYS A 89 -4.45 0.84 23.32
CA LYS A 89 -4.46 2.22 22.84
C LYS A 89 -4.13 2.29 21.37
N ASN A 90 -3.15 1.48 20.93
CA ASN A 90 -2.70 1.43 19.55
C ASN A 90 -2.59 -0.03 19.10
N ILE A 91 -2.96 -0.30 17.85
CA ILE A 91 -2.66 -1.57 17.19
C ILE A 91 -1.65 -1.28 16.08
N THR A 92 -0.51 -1.97 16.15
CA THR A 92 0.58 -1.82 15.18
C THR A 92 0.90 -3.16 14.54
N TYR A 93 1.03 -3.18 13.22
CA TYR A 93 1.40 -4.36 12.46
C TYR A 93 2.66 -4.06 11.64
N SER A 94 3.77 -4.73 11.97
CA SER A 94 5.08 -4.45 11.37
C SER A 94 5.64 -5.66 10.62
N ILE A 95 6.31 -5.39 9.50
CA ILE A 95 7.09 -6.35 8.72
C ILE A 95 8.54 -5.93 8.88
N ASN A 96 9.30 -6.70 9.67
CA ASN A 96 10.68 -6.37 10.03
C ASN A 96 11.71 -6.97 9.07
N GLN A 97 11.30 -7.95 8.24
CA GLN A 97 12.12 -8.51 7.17
C GLN A 97 11.34 -8.37 5.88
N VAL A 98 11.56 -7.24 5.21
CA VAL A 98 10.92 -6.94 3.94
C VAL A 98 11.68 -7.64 2.81
N GLU A 99 10.93 -8.33 1.95
CA GLU A 99 11.42 -9.11 0.82
C GLU A 99 11.27 -8.26 -0.45
N ARG A 100 12.32 -7.51 -0.79
CA ARG A 100 12.34 -6.59 -1.95
C ARG A 100 13.58 -6.86 -2.79
N LYS A 101 13.44 -6.84 -4.13
CA LYS A 101 14.55 -7.10 -5.05
C LYS A 101 15.71 -6.13 -4.87
N ASP A 102 15.38 -4.84 -4.71
CA ASP A 102 16.38 -3.77 -4.61
C ASP A 102 16.81 -3.46 -3.17
N ASN A 103 16.26 -4.17 -2.17
CA ASN A 103 16.49 -3.89 -0.74
C ASN A 103 16.29 -2.40 -0.38
N ASP A 104 15.32 -1.77 -1.03
CA ASP A 104 14.99 -0.35 -0.94
C ASP A 104 14.15 -0.01 0.30
N ILE A 105 13.35 -0.98 0.78
CA ILE A 105 12.55 -0.89 2.00
C ILE A 105 13.08 -1.92 3.00
N THR A 106 13.39 -1.49 4.21
CA THR A 106 13.92 -2.35 5.29
C THR A 106 12.85 -2.76 6.30
N LYS A 107 11.86 -1.90 6.52
CA LYS A 107 10.76 -2.15 7.46
C LYS A 107 9.48 -1.48 6.98
N VAL A 108 8.36 -2.17 7.15
CA VAL A 108 7.02 -1.61 6.97
C VAL A 108 6.28 -1.66 8.29
N THR A 109 5.59 -0.59 8.66
CA THR A 109 4.75 -0.54 9.85
C THR A 109 3.41 0.08 9.52
N MET A 110 2.32 -0.59 9.90
CA MET A 110 0.95 -0.15 9.72
C MET A 110 0.35 0.16 11.09
N PHE A 111 -0.24 1.34 11.22
CA PHE A 111 -0.99 1.76 12.40
C PHE A 111 -2.46 1.57 12.10
N LEU A 112 -3.15 0.83 12.97
CA LEU A 112 -4.56 0.50 12.77
C LEU A 112 -5.42 1.26 13.77
N ASP A 113 -6.58 1.71 13.28
CA ASP A 113 -7.67 2.15 14.12
C ASP A 113 -8.17 0.99 15.00
N THR A 114 -8.33 1.24 16.30
CA THR A 114 -8.62 0.19 17.30
C THR A 114 -10.02 -0.41 17.17
N GLU A 115 -10.96 0.32 16.56
CA GLU A 115 -12.35 -0.12 16.42
C GLU A 115 -12.58 -0.80 15.07
N SER A 116 -12.11 -0.18 13.99
CA SER A 116 -12.36 -0.61 12.60
C SER A 116 -11.25 -1.46 12.00
N TYR A 117 -10.07 -1.53 12.64
CA TYR A 117 -8.86 -2.17 12.11
C TYR A 117 -8.37 -1.62 10.76
N ARG A 118 -8.87 -0.44 10.37
CA ARG A 118 -8.41 0.26 9.15
C ARG A 118 -7.01 0.80 9.37
N ILE A 119 -6.19 0.74 8.33
CA ILE A 119 -4.85 1.32 8.34
C ILE A 119 -4.99 2.84 8.24
N THR A 120 -4.59 3.56 9.27
CA THR A 120 -4.60 5.03 9.31
C THR A 120 -3.27 5.63 8.89
N GLU A 121 -2.16 4.98 9.28
CA GLU A 121 -0.81 5.37 8.89
C GLU A 121 -0.01 4.17 8.37
N LEU A 122 0.74 4.36 7.29
CA LEU A 122 1.70 3.40 6.74
C LEU A 122 3.11 4.00 6.76
N TYR A 123 4.03 3.37 7.47
CA TYR A 123 5.42 3.81 7.58
C TYR A 123 6.30 2.87 6.76
N LEU A 124 7.09 3.45 5.87
CA LEU A 124 8.11 2.77 5.07
C LEU A 124 9.48 3.26 5.52
N ILE A 125 10.27 2.37 6.10
CA ILE A 125 11.68 2.65 6.39
C ILE A 125 12.50 2.22 5.18
N ILE A 126 13.24 3.16 4.61
CA ILE A 126 13.95 2.98 3.34
C ILE A 126 15.46 3.04 3.51
N ASN A 127 16.17 2.42 2.56
CA ASN A 127 17.60 2.55 2.43
C ASN A 127 17.99 3.90 1.77
N PHE A 128 19.20 4.38 2.03
CA PHE A 128 19.64 5.76 1.70
C PHE A 128 19.74 6.05 0.19
N SER A 129 19.62 5.04 -0.67
CA SER A 129 19.77 5.11 -2.13
C SER A 129 18.54 5.66 -2.87
N VAL A 130 17.40 5.83 -2.20
CA VAL A 130 16.14 6.23 -2.84
C VAL A 130 16.05 7.75 -3.09
N SER A 131 15.73 8.15 -4.32
CA SER A 131 15.52 9.55 -4.71
C SER A 131 14.10 10.03 -4.39
N ILE A 132 13.96 10.78 -3.29
CA ILE A 132 12.69 11.32 -2.81
C ILE A 132 12.11 12.41 -3.73
N THR A 133 12.98 13.16 -4.42
CA THR A 133 12.57 14.21 -5.34
C THR A 133 11.83 13.65 -6.56
N GLU A 134 12.30 12.53 -7.11
CA GLU A 134 11.63 11.87 -8.25
C GLU A 134 10.26 11.32 -7.84
N LEU A 135 10.16 10.72 -6.65
CA LEU A 135 8.89 10.26 -6.11
C LEU A 135 7.87 11.39 -5.99
N LYS A 136 8.29 12.56 -5.50
CA LYS A 136 7.40 13.73 -5.40
C LYS A 136 6.79 14.09 -6.75
N TYR A 137 7.62 14.26 -7.78
CA TYR A 137 7.13 14.61 -9.12
C TYR A 137 6.13 13.59 -9.65
N LYS A 138 6.41 12.29 -9.49
CA LYS A 138 5.46 11.23 -9.90
C LYS A 138 4.14 11.30 -9.15
N LEU A 139 4.16 11.58 -7.85
CA LEU A 139 2.93 11.70 -7.06
C LEU A 139 2.10 12.91 -7.49
N GLU A 140 2.74 14.06 -7.68
CA GLU A 140 2.06 15.29 -8.11
C GLU A 140 1.49 15.18 -9.53
N GLU A 141 2.14 14.42 -10.42
CA GLU A 141 1.65 14.14 -11.77
C GLU A 141 0.42 13.23 -11.77
N ASN A 142 0.39 12.21 -10.90
CA ASN A 142 -0.72 11.26 -10.82
C ASN A 142 -1.88 11.76 -9.94
N TYR A 143 -1.59 12.64 -8.98
CA TYR A 143 -2.54 13.08 -7.96
C TYR A 143 -2.32 14.53 -7.55
N SER A 144 -2.99 15.46 -8.24
CA SER A 144 -2.85 16.90 -8.01
C SER A 144 -3.44 17.40 -6.69
N ASP A 145 -4.30 16.61 -6.06
CA ASP A 145 -5.02 16.92 -4.82
C ASP A 145 -4.32 16.36 -3.57
N LEU A 146 -3.25 15.59 -3.74
CA LEU A 146 -2.51 14.94 -2.66
C LEU A 146 -1.54 15.90 -1.97
N LEU A 147 -1.55 15.91 -0.64
CA LEU A 147 -0.64 16.76 0.12
C LEU A 147 0.70 16.03 0.33
N VAL A 148 1.71 16.41 -0.44
CA VAL A 148 3.08 15.88 -0.35
C VAL A 148 4.01 16.89 0.33
N ARG A 149 4.65 16.46 1.43
CA ARG A 149 5.62 17.29 2.18
C ARG A 149 6.98 16.61 2.23
N ILE A 150 8.02 17.40 1.96
CA ILE A 150 9.42 16.99 2.14
C ILE A 150 9.99 17.82 3.28
N SER A 151 10.34 17.16 4.38
CA SER A 151 11.14 17.74 5.47
C SER A 151 12.25 16.75 5.83
N ASP A 152 12.51 16.51 7.12
CA ASP A 152 13.35 15.40 7.58
C ASP A 152 12.76 14.03 7.18
N GLU A 153 11.45 13.99 6.95
CA GLU A 153 10.71 12.82 6.50
C GLU A 153 9.89 13.19 5.25
N PHE A 154 9.60 12.19 4.42
CA PHE A 154 8.71 12.37 3.28
C PHE A 154 7.31 11.90 3.65
N VAL A 155 6.34 12.81 3.61
CA VAL A 155 4.99 12.56 4.10
C VAL A 155 3.99 12.80 2.99
N ILE A 156 3.14 11.80 2.77
CA ILE A 156 2.04 11.79 1.81
C ILE A 156 0.75 11.73 2.63
N MET A 157 -0.13 12.71 2.48
CA MET A 157 -1.40 12.77 3.21
C MET A 157 -2.57 12.91 2.27
N ASP A 158 -3.59 12.09 2.53
CA ASP A 158 -4.94 12.22 1.98
C ASP A 158 -5.94 12.38 3.14
N LYS A 159 -7.24 12.47 2.85
CA LYS A 159 -8.29 12.64 3.86
C LYS A 159 -8.34 11.50 4.87
N ASP A 160 -8.11 10.27 4.40
CA ASP A 160 -8.37 9.05 5.15
C ASP A 160 -7.11 8.28 5.54
N PHE A 161 -5.95 8.63 4.99
CA PHE A 161 -4.71 7.91 5.25
C PHE A 161 -3.47 8.79 5.16
N LYS A 162 -2.37 8.29 5.74
CA LYS A 162 -1.06 8.93 5.71
C LYS A 162 0.02 7.89 5.43
N ILE A 163 0.85 8.14 4.42
CA ILE A 163 2.05 7.34 4.15
C ILE A 163 3.27 8.17 4.52
N MET A 164 4.15 7.60 5.34
CA MET A 164 5.37 8.24 5.82
C MET A 164 6.58 7.42 5.40
N ILE A 165 7.55 8.07 4.78
CA ILE A 165 8.79 7.46 4.31
C ILE A 165 9.94 8.06 5.11
N LYS A 166 10.69 7.20 5.80
CA LYS A 166 11.83 7.58 6.64
C LYS A 166 13.08 6.85 6.19
N LYS A 167 14.23 7.52 6.22
CA LYS A 167 15.51 6.85 6.02
C LYS A 167 15.85 6.00 7.24
N SER A 168 16.40 4.81 7.01
CA SER A 168 17.05 4.05 8.08
C SER A 168 18.19 4.88 8.66
N VAL A 169 18.19 5.05 9.97
CA VAL A 169 19.32 5.63 10.74
C VAL A 169 20.44 4.61 10.81
#